data_AF-D2VCN4-F1
#
_entry.id   AF-D2VCN4-F1
#
_cell.length_a   1.000
_cell.length_b   1.000
_cell.length_c   1.000
_cell.angle_alpha   90.00
_cell.angle_beta   90.00
_cell.angle_gamma   90.00
#
_symmetry.space_group_name_H-M   'P 1'
#
loop_
_entity.id
_entity.type
_entity.pdbx_description
1 polymer ?
#
loop_
_entity_poly.entity_id
_entity_poly.type
_entity_poly.pdbx_seq_one_letter_code
_entity_poly.pdbx_strand_id
1 'polypeptide(L)'
;MFFGPHERKALYESDRQVIDTNSPIDYLPIFLSEAPLLFKSGKFPIDVALISVSPPDRHGFCSLGVSVDISAAAVQCAKRVIAQINPNMPRTHGDGFIHVNNVDCGVITQTDPEIAHVDEIHRRIGEYVAELIPNRACIQMGIGEIPNAICSSLINHTDLGIHTETMSDGVLELFNRGVITNKYKNVHPGLSVCSFVLGSKEMFDFVDDNPEFLFRTSDFVNDGAVIKMNNNMIAINSAIEIDLTGQVCADSIGTKIYSGVGGQLDFMSSSAKSEGGKPIIAIPSCTRKGDSKIVGMLQNGAGVVTTRSHIHYVCTEYGIAELYGKNMRQRARELIRVAHPKHRDRLISEAKQFYGL
;
A
#
# COMPACT_ATOMS: atom_id res chain seq x y z
N MET A 1 -7.45 0.54 -5.58
CA MET A 1 -6.60 -0.60 -5.16
C MET A 1 -7.21 -1.34 -3.97
N PHE A 2 -7.70 -0.62 -2.96
CA PHE A 2 -8.53 -1.19 -1.91
C PHE A 2 -9.97 -1.24 -2.39
N PHE A 3 -10.54 -2.45 -2.47
CA PHE A 3 -11.96 -2.60 -2.70
C PHE A 3 -12.69 -2.41 -1.38
N GLY A 4 -13.74 -1.58 -1.37
CA GLY A 4 -14.64 -1.46 -0.26
C GLY A 4 -15.59 -2.67 -0.18
N PRO A 5 -16.49 -2.69 0.81
CA PRO A 5 -17.50 -3.74 0.94
C PRO A 5 -18.40 -3.84 -0.29
N HIS A 6 -18.73 -2.71 -0.93
CA HIS A 6 -19.62 -2.66 -2.10
C HIS A 6 -18.96 -3.23 -3.36
N GLU A 7 -17.70 -2.87 -3.63
CA GLU A 7 -16.94 -3.40 -4.77
C GLU A 7 -16.69 -4.90 -4.61
N ARG A 8 -16.30 -5.35 -3.41
CA ARG A 8 -16.17 -6.79 -3.12
C ARG A 8 -17.49 -7.52 -3.27
N LYS A 9 -18.59 -6.96 -2.78
CA LYS A 9 -19.93 -7.53 -2.93
C LYS A 9 -20.28 -7.66 -4.41
N ALA A 10 -20.06 -6.62 -5.21
CA ALA A 10 -20.36 -6.65 -6.63
C ALA A 10 -19.47 -7.66 -7.40
N LEU A 11 -18.21 -7.83 -7.01
CA LEU A 11 -17.30 -8.87 -7.53
C LEU A 11 -17.75 -10.30 -7.15
N TYR A 12 -18.46 -10.48 -6.04
CA TYR A 12 -18.83 -11.80 -5.50
C TYR A 12 -20.29 -12.17 -5.70
N GLU A 13 -21.18 -11.21 -5.97
CA GLU A 13 -22.61 -11.43 -6.22
C GLU A 13 -22.84 -12.19 -7.53
N SER A 14 -21.82 -12.39 -8.36
CA SER A 14 -21.79 -13.39 -9.43
C SER A 14 -21.44 -14.79 -8.91
N ASP A 15 -21.95 -15.20 -7.72
CA ASP A 15 -21.68 -16.46 -7.00
C ASP A 15 -22.26 -17.69 -7.76
N ARG A 16 -21.81 -17.89 -9.00
CA ARG A 16 -21.93 -19.12 -9.77
C ARG A 16 -20.53 -19.67 -9.92
N GLN A 17 -20.34 -20.94 -9.61
CA GLN A 17 -19.06 -21.68 -9.59
C GLN A 17 -18.40 -21.86 -10.98
N VAL A 18 -18.62 -20.92 -11.89
CA VAL A 18 -18.14 -20.92 -13.27
C VAL A 18 -17.66 -19.50 -13.53
N ILE A 19 -16.56 -19.33 -14.26
CA ILE A 19 -16.19 -18.06 -14.87
C ILE A 19 -17.38 -17.66 -15.77
N ASP A 20 -18.34 -16.94 -15.20
CA ASP A 20 -19.51 -16.46 -15.92
C ASP A 20 -19.01 -15.30 -16.77
N THR A 21 -19.04 -15.47 -18.08
CA THR A 21 -18.73 -14.41 -19.06
C THR A 21 -19.71 -13.23 -18.96
N ASN A 22 -20.66 -13.25 -18.01
CA ASN A 22 -21.62 -12.19 -17.71
C ASN A 22 -21.39 -11.50 -16.35
N SER A 23 -20.23 -11.65 -15.70
CA SER A 23 -19.88 -10.76 -14.58
C SER A 23 -19.93 -9.31 -15.06
N PRO A 24 -20.64 -8.39 -14.38
CA PRO A 24 -20.63 -6.98 -14.76
C PRO A 24 -19.32 -6.28 -14.41
N ILE A 25 -18.37 -6.98 -13.78
CA ILE A 25 -17.10 -6.44 -13.31
C ILE A 25 -15.94 -7.32 -13.79
N ASP A 26 -14.98 -6.67 -14.45
CA ASP A 26 -13.69 -7.24 -14.84
C ASP A 26 -12.57 -6.70 -13.95
N TYR A 27 -11.58 -7.56 -13.66
CA TYR A 27 -10.36 -7.17 -12.96
C TYR A 27 -9.19 -7.08 -13.94
N LEU A 28 -8.57 -5.91 -14.02
CA LEU A 28 -7.35 -5.68 -14.79
C LEU A 28 -6.13 -5.77 -13.85
N PRO A 29 -5.31 -6.84 -13.91
CA PRO A 29 -4.08 -6.90 -13.13
C PRO A 29 -3.03 -5.96 -13.74
N ILE A 30 -2.64 -4.92 -12.98
CA ILE A 30 -1.62 -3.95 -13.38
C ILE A 30 -0.93 -3.38 -12.14
N PHE A 31 0.38 -3.09 -12.25
CA PHE A 31 1.09 -2.35 -11.20
C PHE A 31 0.60 -0.91 -11.16
N LEU A 32 0.54 -0.32 -9.95
CA LEU A 32 0.07 1.07 -9.84
C LEU A 32 1.00 2.05 -10.57
N SER A 33 2.30 1.75 -10.60
CA SER A 33 3.31 2.49 -11.38
C SER A 33 3.04 2.49 -12.90
N GLU A 34 2.39 1.45 -13.43
CA GLU A 34 2.13 1.30 -14.87
C GLU A 34 0.78 1.88 -15.30
N ALA A 35 -0.17 2.06 -14.38
CA ALA A 35 -1.49 2.60 -14.73
C ALA A 35 -1.43 3.97 -15.43
N PRO A 36 -0.62 4.96 -14.99
CA PRO A 36 -0.42 6.20 -15.74
C PRO A 36 0.13 5.98 -17.16
N LEU A 37 1.06 5.04 -17.34
CA LEU A 37 1.64 4.71 -18.65
C LEU A 37 0.59 4.09 -19.57
N LEU A 38 -0.28 3.24 -19.03
CA LEU A 38 -1.38 2.64 -19.76
C LEU A 38 -2.32 3.71 -20.33
N PHE A 39 -2.69 4.71 -19.53
CA PHE A 39 -3.52 5.84 -19.96
C PHE A 39 -2.81 6.68 -21.03
N LYS A 40 -1.56 7.10 -20.76
CA LYS A 40 -0.75 7.93 -21.68
C LYS A 40 -0.48 7.24 -23.02
N SER A 41 -0.41 5.91 -23.04
CA SER A 41 -0.21 5.14 -24.28
C SER A 41 -1.46 5.05 -25.17
N GLY A 42 -2.64 5.45 -24.66
CA GLY A 42 -3.92 5.31 -25.36
C GLY A 42 -4.47 3.89 -25.42
N LYS A 43 -3.79 2.89 -24.83
CA LYS A 43 -4.27 1.50 -24.75
C LYS A 43 -5.50 1.35 -23.85
N PHE A 44 -5.65 2.26 -22.89
CA PHE A 44 -6.84 2.37 -22.05
C PHE A 44 -7.38 3.81 -22.18
N PRO A 45 -8.21 4.09 -23.20
CA PRO A 45 -8.72 5.43 -23.44
C PRO A 45 -9.70 5.84 -22.34
N ILE A 46 -9.64 7.10 -21.93
CA ILE A 46 -10.53 7.68 -20.93
C ILE A 46 -11.40 8.73 -21.61
N ASP A 47 -12.71 8.47 -21.69
CA ASP A 47 -13.65 9.45 -22.25
C ASP A 47 -13.98 10.55 -21.24
N VAL A 48 -14.20 10.17 -19.98
CA VAL A 48 -14.56 11.09 -18.91
C VAL A 48 -13.80 10.74 -17.63
N ALA A 49 -13.13 11.72 -17.03
CA ALA A 49 -12.59 11.64 -15.69
C ALA A 49 -13.53 12.37 -14.70
N LEU A 50 -14.00 11.66 -13.67
CA LEU A 50 -14.73 12.23 -12.54
C LEU A 50 -13.75 12.38 -11.38
N ILE A 51 -13.52 13.62 -10.93
CA ILE A 51 -12.53 13.93 -9.89
C ILE A 51 -13.16 14.74 -8.77
N SER A 52 -12.53 14.72 -7.59
CA SER A 52 -12.82 15.65 -6.50
C SER A 52 -11.62 16.56 -6.28
N VAL A 53 -11.85 17.87 -6.17
CA VAL A 53 -10.80 18.88 -6.08
C VAL A 53 -11.12 19.93 -5.02
N SER A 54 -10.09 20.60 -4.52
CA SER A 54 -10.25 21.83 -3.71
C SER A 54 -10.84 22.98 -4.52
N PRO A 55 -11.36 24.03 -3.87
CA PRO A 55 -11.74 25.26 -4.54
C PRO A 55 -10.54 25.89 -5.28
N PRO A 56 -10.78 26.59 -6.40
CA PRO A 56 -9.70 27.27 -7.10
C PRO A 56 -9.10 28.39 -6.24
N ASP A 57 -7.78 28.50 -6.28
CA ASP A 57 -7.07 29.63 -5.68
C ASP A 57 -7.23 30.91 -6.51
N ARG A 58 -6.61 32.00 -6.05
CA ARG A 58 -6.64 33.32 -6.73
C ARG A 58 -6.05 33.30 -8.15
N HIS A 59 -5.32 32.25 -8.52
CA HIS A 59 -4.72 32.06 -9.83
C HIS A 59 -5.50 31.07 -10.70
N GLY A 60 -6.66 30.59 -10.22
CA GLY A 60 -7.52 29.67 -10.95
C GLY A 60 -7.09 28.20 -10.87
N PHE A 61 -6.21 27.84 -9.92
CA PHE A 61 -5.78 26.45 -9.73
C PHE A 61 -6.56 25.79 -8.60
N CYS A 62 -7.20 24.67 -8.92
CA CYS A 62 -7.65 23.69 -7.94
C CYS A 62 -6.51 22.69 -7.67
N SER A 63 -6.62 21.90 -6.61
CA SER A 63 -5.77 20.73 -6.34
C SER A 63 -6.62 19.45 -6.28
N LEU A 64 -6.12 18.35 -6.84
CA LEU A 64 -6.64 16.99 -6.67
C LEU A 64 -6.62 16.52 -5.19
N GLY A 65 -5.91 17.26 -4.33
CA GLY A 65 -5.89 17.03 -2.89
C GLY A 65 -5.27 15.68 -2.55
N VAL A 66 -6.04 14.84 -1.86
CA VAL A 66 -5.51 13.60 -1.27
C VAL A 66 -5.23 12.48 -2.28
N SER A 67 -5.59 12.63 -3.57
CA SER A 67 -5.42 11.59 -4.59
C SER A 67 -4.79 12.14 -5.87
N VAL A 68 -3.45 12.12 -5.93
CA VAL A 68 -2.71 12.48 -7.15
C VAL A 68 -2.50 11.24 -8.01
N ASP A 69 -1.96 10.18 -7.41
CA ASP A 69 -1.93 8.81 -7.91
C ASP A 69 -1.98 8.61 -9.43
N ILE A 70 -3.00 7.89 -9.89
CA ILE A 70 -3.31 7.70 -11.30
C ILE A 70 -4.29 8.78 -11.77
N SER A 71 -4.96 9.46 -10.84
CA SER A 71 -5.93 10.54 -11.05
C SER A 71 -5.36 11.67 -11.90
N ALA A 72 -4.12 12.11 -11.63
CA ALA A 72 -3.46 13.14 -12.42
C ALA A 72 -3.26 12.72 -13.89
N ALA A 73 -2.85 11.47 -14.13
CA ALA A 73 -2.71 10.95 -15.48
C ALA A 73 -4.08 10.75 -16.16
N ALA A 74 -5.09 10.32 -15.41
CA ALA A 74 -6.45 10.17 -15.92
C ALA A 74 -7.01 11.51 -16.39
N VAL A 75 -6.86 12.58 -15.61
CA VAL A 75 -7.23 13.95 -15.99
C VAL A 75 -6.51 14.41 -17.25
N GLN A 76 -5.19 14.17 -17.34
CA GLN A 76 -4.39 14.58 -18.50
C GLN A 76 -4.79 13.85 -19.79
N CYS A 77 -5.26 12.61 -19.68
CA CYS A 77 -5.59 11.76 -20.83
C CYS A 77 -7.08 11.75 -21.19
N ALA A 78 -7.95 12.25 -20.30
CA ALA A 78 -9.40 12.22 -20.51
C ALA A 78 -9.83 13.19 -21.60
N LYS A 79 -10.85 12.82 -22.39
CA LYS A 79 -11.48 13.73 -23.35
C LYS A 79 -12.30 14.81 -22.65
N ARG A 80 -12.86 14.50 -21.47
CA ARG A 80 -13.64 15.40 -20.62
C ARG A 80 -13.30 15.22 -19.15
N VAL A 81 -13.27 16.31 -18.40
CA VAL A 81 -13.02 16.34 -16.96
C VAL A 81 -14.22 16.99 -16.26
N ILE A 82 -14.85 16.23 -15.36
CA ILE A 82 -15.93 16.72 -14.50
C ILE A 82 -15.41 16.72 -13.07
N ALA A 83 -15.40 17.90 -12.45
CA ALA A 83 -14.86 18.08 -11.10
C ALA A 83 -15.97 18.32 -10.08
N GLN A 84 -15.98 17.51 -9.04
CA GLN A 84 -16.60 17.84 -7.78
C GLN A 84 -15.69 18.83 -7.04
N ILE A 85 -16.11 20.08 -6.89
CA ILE A 85 -15.37 21.10 -6.13
C ILE A 85 -15.82 21.00 -4.67
N ASN A 86 -14.96 20.40 -3.84
CA ASN A 86 -15.21 20.15 -2.43
C ASN A 86 -14.40 21.11 -1.56
N PRO A 87 -15.03 22.03 -0.80
CA PRO A 87 -14.34 22.91 0.14
C PRO A 87 -13.53 22.19 1.22
N ASN A 88 -13.86 20.92 1.51
CA ASN A 88 -13.16 20.10 2.49
C ASN A 88 -11.99 19.29 1.87
N MET A 89 -11.77 19.39 0.55
CA MET A 89 -10.62 18.75 -0.09
C MET A 89 -9.36 19.60 0.19
N PRO A 90 -8.31 19.02 0.78
CA PRO A 90 -7.06 19.74 1.04
C PRO A 90 -6.40 20.23 -0.26
N ARG A 91 -5.72 21.37 -0.18
CA ARG A 91 -4.85 21.90 -1.23
C ARG A 91 -3.44 21.36 -1.07
N THR A 92 -3.25 20.08 -1.37
CA THR A 92 -1.93 19.42 -1.28
C THR A 92 -0.96 19.95 -2.35
N HIS A 93 0.33 19.96 -2.02
CA HIS A 93 1.39 20.41 -2.92
C HIS A 93 1.91 19.25 -3.77
N GLY A 94 2.31 19.54 -5.01
CA GLY A 94 2.92 18.57 -5.93
C GLY A 94 2.26 18.55 -7.30
N ASP A 95 2.09 17.35 -7.87
CA ASP A 95 1.63 17.16 -9.24
C ASP A 95 0.09 17.28 -9.39
N GLY A 96 -0.62 17.53 -8.27
CA GLY A 96 -2.08 17.54 -8.21
C GLY A 96 -2.76 18.83 -8.67
N PHE A 97 -2.02 19.86 -9.11
CA PHE A 97 -2.64 21.12 -9.51
C PHE A 97 -3.31 21.03 -10.89
N ILE A 98 -4.54 21.54 -10.97
CA ILE A 98 -5.34 21.62 -12.21
C ILE A 98 -5.95 23.01 -12.33
N HIS A 99 -5.74 23.68 -13.46
CA HIS A 99 -6.37 24.97 -13.73
C HIS A 99 -7.84 24.78 -14.12
N VAL A 100 -8.74 25.68 -13.69
CA VAL A 100 -10.19 25.61 -13.97
C VAL A 100 -10.54 25.52 -15.46
N ASN A 101 -9.69 26.08 -16.34
CA ASN A 101 -9.86 25.98 -17.80
C ASN A 101 -9.69 24.54 -18.34
N ASN A 102 -9.12 23.63 -17.56
CA ASN A 102 -8.98 22.21 -17.89
C ASN A 102 -10.11 21.37 -17.27
N VAL A 103 -11.16 21.99 -16.73
CA VAL A 103 -12.36 21.34 -16.19
C VAL A 103 -13.55 21.71 -17.08
N ASP A 104 -14.19 20.70 -17.67
CA ASP A 104 -15.36 20.90 -18.55
C ASP A 104 -16.64 21.23 -17.78
N CYS A 105 -16.79 20.67 -16.58
CA CYS A 105 -17.95 20.90 -15.71
C CYS A 105 -17.54 20.82 -14.23
N GLY A 106 -17.88 21.85 -13.46
CA GLY A 106 -17.64 21.91 -12.02
C GLY A 106 -18.95 21.86 -11.22
N VAL A 107 -19.04 20.95 -10.25
CA VAL A 107 -20.16 20.86 -9.31
C VAL A 107 -19.65 21.12 -7.90
N ILE A 108 -20.11 22.20 -7.28
CA ILE A 108 -19.73 22.51 -5.90
C ILE A 108 -20.57 21.67 -4.95
N THR A 109 -19.92 20.83 -4.14
CA THR A 109 -20.59 20.05 -3.09
C THR A 109 -19.60 19.70 -2.00
N GLN A 110 -20.08 19.70 -0.76
CA GLN A 110 -19.29 19.33 0.39
C GLN A 110 -19.50 17.85 0.69
N THR A 111 -18.40 17.12 0.78
CA THR A 111 -18.38 15.73 1.25
C THR A 111 -17.28 15.57 2.27
N ASP A 112 -17.60 14.95 3.40
CA ASP A 112 -16.61 14.62 4.41
C ASP A 112 -15.87 13.33 4.04
N PRO A 113 -14.60 13.18 4.43
CA PRO A 113 -13.86 11.94 4.19
C PRO A 113 -14.50 10.77 4.94
N GLU A 114 -14.61 9.62 4.28
CA GLU A 114 -15.01 8.38 4.94
C GLU A 114 -13.90 7.92 5.88
N ILE A 115 -14.18 7.92 7.19
CA ILE A 115 -13.23 7.49 8.23
C ILE A 115 -13.41 5.99 8.45
N ALA A 116 -12.37 5.19 8.18
CA ALA A 116 -12.32 3.81 8.62
C ALA A 116 -11.94 3.74 10.10
N HIS A 117 -12.87 3.34 10.98
CA HIS A 117 -12.56 3.01 12.37
C HIS A 117 -11.68 1.76 12.45
N VAL A 118 -10.71 1.78 13.35
CA VAL A 118 -9.76 0.69 13.61
C VAL A 118 -9.82 0.35 15.10
N ASP A 119 -10.17 -0.89 15.43
CA ASP A 119 -10.43 -1.33 16.81
C ASP A 119 -9.35 -2.28 17.36
N GLU A 120 -8.54 -2.95 16.52
CA GLU A 120 -7.61 -3.99 16.99
C GLU A 120 -6.13 -3.62 16.72
N ILE A 121 -5.39 -3.23 17.76
CA ILE A 121 -3.97 -2.89 17.61
C ILE A 121 -3.12 -4.17 17.59
N HIS A 122 -2.49 -4.45 16.45
CA HIS A 122 -1.51 -5.52 16.28
C HIS A 122 -0.13 -5.18 16.91
N ARG A 123 -0.12 -4.84 18.20
CA ARG A 123 1.04 -4.25 18.90
C ARG A 123 2.33 -5.06 18.73
N ARG A 124 2.27 -6.38 18.92
CA ARG A 124 3.45 -7.25 18.78
C ARG A 124 4.04 -7.25 17.38
N ILE A 125 3.20 -7.17 16.34
CA ILE A 125 3.69 -7.06 14.96
C ILE A 125 4.42 -5.73 14.77
N GLY A 126 3.84 -4.65 15.30
CA GLY A 126 4.47 -3.32 15.31
C GLY A 126 5.84 -3.32 15.99
N GLU A 127 5.94 -3.92 17.17
CA GLU A 127 7.19 -4.06 17.94
C GLU A 127 8.27 -4.79 17.13
N TYR A 128 7.96 -5.97 16.57
CA TYR A 128 8.92 -6.73 15.76
C TYR A 128 9.35 -6.02 14.48
N VAL A 129 8.42 -5.34 13.79
CA VAL A 129 8.77 -4.57 12.59
C VAL A 129 9.66 -3.37 12.96
N ALA A 130 9.41 -2.71 14.09
CA ALA A 130 10.23 -1.59 14.56
C ALA A 130 11.68 -2.00 14.87
N GLU A 131 11.93 -3.23 15.33
CA GLU A 131 13.28 -3.79 15.51
C GLU A 131 14.07 -3.86 14.19
N LEU A 132 13.38 -4.01 13.05
CA LEU A 132 14.01 -4.06 11.73
C LEU A 132 14.28 -2.68 11.14
N ILE A 133 13.68 -1.62 11.70
CA ILE A 133 13.78 -0.25 11.18
C ILE A 133 14.91 0.48 11.91
N PRO A 134 16.02 0.83 11.23
CA PRO A 134 17.05 1.65 11.84
C PRO A 134 16.59 3.11 11.98
N ASN A 135 17.27 3.89 12.82
CA ASN A 135 17.19 5.35 12.74
C ASN A 135 17.58 5.83 11.33
N ARG A 136 17.03 6.97 10.91
CA ARG A 136 17.26 7.54 9.56
C ARG A 136 16.78 6.66 8.41
N ALA A 137 15.87 5.72 8.67
CA ALA A 137 15.23 4.94 7.63
C ALA A 137 14.26 5.80 6.78
N CYS A 138 14.13 5.45 5.51
CA CYS A 138 13.06 5.94 4.65
C CYS A 138 11.96 4.87 4.60
N ILE A 139 10.77 5.18 5.12
CA ILE A 139 9.70 4.21 5.31
C ILE A 139 8.62 4.34 4.23
N GLN A 140 8.19 3.18 3.73
CA GLN A 140 6.92 2.99 3.03
C GLN A 140 6.06 2.04 3.86
N MET A 141 4.79 2.41 4.03
CA MET A 141 3.78 1.55 4.63
C MET A 141 2.41 1.80 4.01
N GLY A 142 1.52 0.83 4.14
CA GLY A 142 0.12 0.97 3.73
C GLY A 142 -0.74 1.62 4.82
N ILE A 143 -2.04 1.36 4.72
CA ILE A 143 -3.06 1.80 5.67
C ILE A 143 -3.50 0.67 6.61
N GLY A 144 -4.15 1.03 7.72
CA GLY A 144 -4.83 0.08 8.60
C GLY A 144 -4.08 -0.24 9.90
N GLU A 145 -4.51 -1.31 10.56
CA GLU A 145 -4.16 -1.57 11.97
C GLU A 145 -2.67 -1.89 12.18
N ILE A 146 -2.05 -2.61 11.24
CA ILE A 146 -0.63 -2.97 11.32
C ILE A 146 0.27 -1.73 11.11
N PRO A 147 0.12 -0.92 10.04
CA PRO A 147 0.86 0.34 9.90
C PRO A 147 0.73 1.27 11.11
N ASN A 148 -0.47 1.41 11.69
CA ASN A 148 -0.68 2.22 12.89
C ASN A 148 0.06 1.67 14.12
N ALA A 149 0.06 0.34 14.31
CA ALA A 149 0.82 -0.31 15.37
C ALA A 149 2.34 -0.15 15.19
N ILE A 150 2.82 -0.19 13.94
CA ILE A 150 4.22 0.09 13.60
C ILE A 150 4.56 1.53 13.96
N CYS A 151 3.78 2.51 13.53
CA CYS A 151 4.03 3.92 13.85
C CYS A 151 4.08 4.15 15.37
N SER A 152 3.16 3.54 16.13
CA SER A 152 3.18 3.60 17.59
C SER A 152 4.45 3.02 18.22
N SER A 153 5.10 2.08 17.54
CA SER A 153 6.35 1.44 17.96
C SER A 153 7.60 2.20 17.50
N LEU A 154 7.45 3.21 16.64
CA LEU A 154 8.53 4.02 16.07
C LEU A 154 8.75 5.36 16.82
N ILE A 155 8.02 5.64 17.89
CA ILE A 155 8.05 6.94 18.60
C ILE A 155 9.42 7.31 19.19
N ASN A 156 10.33 6.35 19.34
CA ASN A 156 11.69 6.56 19.87
C ASN A 156 12.75 6.55 18.76
N HIS A 157 12.35 6.35 17.51
CA HIS A 157 13.26 6.48 16.37
C HIS A 157 13.58 7.95 16.12
N THR A 158 14.62 8.19 15.34
CA THR A 158 15.10 9.53 15.04
C THR A 158 15.32 9.71 13.55
N ASP A 159 14.95 10.90 13.07
CA ASP A 159 15.20 11.37 11.72
C ASP A 159 14.66 10.46 10.60
N LEU A 160 13.49 9.85 10.81
CA LEU A 160 12.83 9.05 9.78
C LEU A 160 12.45 9.92 8.57
N GLY A 161 12.40 9.29 7.40
CA GLY A 161 11.87 9.89 6.18
C GLY A 161 10.73 9.08 5.60
N ILE A 162 9.87 9.71 4.80
CA ILE A 162 8.73 9.08 4.15
C ILE A 162 8.85 9.18 2.63
N HIS A 163 8.81 8.02 1.97
CA HIS A 163 8.56 7.87 0.54
C HIS A 163 7.61 6.70 0.38
N THR A 164 6.31 6.95 0.24
CA THR A 164 5.28 5.91 0.38
C THR A 164 4.22 6.03 -0.70
N GLU A 165 3.61 4.93 -1.13
CA GLU A 165 2.44 5.00 -2.00
C GLU A 165 1.29 5.76 -1.30
N THR A 166 0.95 5.31 -0.08
CA THR A 166 -0.15 5.84 0.72
C THR A 166 0.33 6.30 2.08
N MET A 167 -0.35 7.29 2.64
CA MET A 167 -0.17 7.73 4.02
C MET A 167 -1.52 7.78 4.76
N SER A 168 -1.50 7.48 6.05
CA SER A 168 -2.67 7.49 6.95
C SER A 168 -2.30 8.00 8.34
N ASP A 169 -3.29 8.12 9.22
CA ASP A 169 -3.23 8.76 10.55
C ASP A 169 -2.07 8.33 11.45
N GLY A 170 -1.59 7.08 11.33
CA GLY A 170 -0.52 6.55 12.16
C GLY A 170 0.74 7.42 12.19
N VAL A 171 1.03 8.18 11.12
CA VAL A 171 2.23 9.03 11.05
C VAL A 171 2.09 10.36 11.80
N LEU A 172 0.87 10.80 12.12
CA LEU A 172 0.62 12.13 12.71
C LEU A 172 1.40 12.32 14.01
N GLU A 173 1.35 11.32 14.89
CA GLU A 173 2.08 11.37 16.17
C GLU A 173 3.61 11.38 15.97
N LEU A 174 4.11 10.73 14.92
CA LEU A 174 5.54 10.74 14.59
C LEU A 174 6.00 12.12 14.09
N PHE A 175 5.16 12.84 13.33
CA PHE A 175 5.42 14.23 12.97
C PHE A 175 5.37 15.15 14.19
N ASN A 176 4.33 15.04 15.02
CA ASN A 176 4.16 15.86 16.22
C ASN A 176 5.34 15.75 17.20
N ARG A 177 6.00 14.58 17.23
CA ARG A 177 7.21 14.33 18.04
C ARG A 177 8.52 14.70 17.36
N GLY A 178 8.50 15.12 16.09
CA GLY A 178 9.71 15.37 15.30
C GLY A 178 10.52 14.11 14.99
N VAL A 179 9.89 12.93 15.03
CA VAL A 179 10.54 11.65 14.66
C VAL A 179 10.76 11.60 13.15
N ILE A 180 9.78 12.07 12.38
CA ILE A 180 9.90 12.22 10.93
C ILE A 180 10.48 13.60 10.63
N THR A 181 11.63 13.63 9.95
CA THR A 181 12.29 14.87 9.53
C THR A 181 12.63 14.89 8.05
N ASN A 182 12.60 13.74 7.37
CA ASN A 182 12.99 13.56 5.96
C ASN A 182 14.43 14.02 5.62
N LYS A 183 15.23 14.38 6.63
CA LYS A 183 16.53 15.04 6.46
C LYS A 183 17.56 14.19 5.73
N TYR A 184 17.49 12.87 5.91
CA TYR A 184 18.46 11.90 5.36
C TYR A 184 17.95 11.17 4.12
N LYS A 185 16.80 11.57 3.56
CA LYS A 185 16.37 11.06 2.27
C LYS A 185 17.30 11.55 1.16
N ASN A 186 17.49 10.72 0.14
CA ASN A 186 18.28 11.10 -1.03
C ASN A 186 17.39 11.73 -2.11
N VAL A 187 16.13 11.32 -2.18
CA VAL A 187 15.12 11.88 -3.08
C VAL A 187 14.23 12.83 -2.29
N HIS A 188 14.16 14.10 -2.71
CA HIS A 188 13.39 15.14 -2.03
C HIS A 188 13.69 15.22 -0.52
N PRO A 189 14.95 15.51 -0.11
CA PRO A 189 15.31 15.70 1.29
C PRO A 189 14.46 16.80 1.93
N GLY A 190 14.01 16.55 3.17
CA GLY A 190 13.13 17.46 3.91
C GLY A 190 11.64 17.34 3.56
N LEU A 191 11.26 16.56 2.54
CA LEU A 191 9.86 16.40 2.13
C LEU A 191 9.38 14.95 2.31
N SER A 192 8.16 14.81 2.83
CA SER A 192 7.40 13.56 2.84
C SER A 192 6.75 13.37 1.47
N VAL A 193 7.12 12.29 0.77
CA VAL A 193 6.63 12.02 -0.58
C VAL A 193 5.56 10.95 -0.52
N CYS A 194 4.38 11.22 -1.07
CA CYS A 194 3.35 10.21 -1.26
C CYS A 194 2.57 10.35 -2.57
N SER A 195 1.76 9.36 -2.89
CA SER A 195 0.89 9.35 -4.07
C SER A 195 -0.55 9.73 -3.72
N PHE A 196 -1.01 9.23 -2.57
CA PHE A 196 -2.31 9.57 -2.01
C PHE A 196 -2.35 9.44 -0.47
N VAL A 197 -3.39 10.00 0.14
CA VAL A 197 -3.70 9.92 1.57
C VAL A 197 -5.07 9.30 1.77
N LEU A 198 -5.18 8.45 2.78
CA LEU A 198 -6.47 7.98 3.29
C LEU A 198 -6.42 8.00 4.82
N GLY A 199 -7.32 8.73 5.45
CA GLY A 199 -7.30 8.92 6.89
C GLY A 199 -8.42 9.81 7.40
N SER A 200 -8.32 10.21 8.67
CA SER A 200 -9.30 11.09 9.31
C SER A 200 -9.25 12.52 8.78
N LYS A 201 -10.21 13.33 9.22
CA LYS A 201 -10.18 14.78 9.02
C LYS A 201 -8.90 15.44 9.56
N GLU A 202 -8.35 14.95 10.67
CA GLU A 202 -7.09 15.47 11.22
C GLU A 202 -5.94 15.27 10.23
N MET A 203 -5.88 14.10 9.60
CA MET A 203 -4.87 13.82 8.55
C MET A 203 -5.06 14.72 7.32
N PHE A 204 -6.31 15.01 6.94
CA PHE A 204 -6.63 15.89 5.82
C PHE A 204 -6.23 17.34 6.12
N ASP A 205 -6.59 17.84 7.30
CA ASP A 205 -6.22 19.18 7.76
C ASP A 205 -4.69 19.32 7.90
N PHE A 206 -3.99 18.25 8.28
CA PHE A 206 -2.54 18.25 8.45
C PHE A 206 -1.76 18.40 7.13
N VAL A 207 -2.28 17.84 6.03
CA VAL A 207 -1.64 17.94 4.70
C VAL A 207 -2.11 19.14 3.89
N ASP A 208 -3.13 19.86 4.36
CA ASP A 208 -3.68 21.04 3.68
C ASP A 208 -2.65 22.18 3.63
N ASP A 209 -2.29 22.59 2.41
CA ASP A 209 -1.31 23.63 2.10
C ASP A 209 0.04 23.52 2.87
N ASN A 210 0.40 22.31 3.28
CA ASN A 210 1.58 22.06 4.10
C ASN A 210 2.81 21.76 3.22
N PRO A 211 3.85 22.62 3.24
CA PRO A 211 5.03 22.49 2.38
C PRO A 211 5.95 21.33 2.74
N GLU A 212 5.74 20.64 3.86
CA GLU A 212 6.47 19.41 4.21
C GLU A 212 6.05 18.20 3.34
N PHE A 213 4.95 18.30 2.60
CA PHE A 213 4.40 17.21 1.80
C PHE A 213 4.55 17.47 0.30
N LEU A 214 4.87 16.40 -0.44
CA LEU A 214 4.94 16.41 -1.89
C LEU A 214 4.16 15.21 -2.45
N PHE A 215 3.01 15.50 -3.03
CA PHE A 215 2.17 14.50 -3.68
C PHE A 215 2.58 14.34 -5.15
N ARG A 216 3.01 13.15 -5.53
CA ARG A 216 3.52 12.85 -6.87
C ARG A 216 2.69 11.74 -7.50
N THR A 217 2.70 11.66 -8.82
CA THR A 217 1.98 10.59 -9.54
C THR A 217 2.53 9.20 -9.21
N SER A 218 1.70 8.17 -9.34
CA SER A 218 2.10 6.80 -9.01
C SER A 218 3.25 6.28 -9.88
N ASP A 219 3.38 6.74 -11.13
CA ASP A 219 4.51 6.41 -12.01
C ASP A 219 5.84 7.08 -11.58
N PHE A 220 5.82 7.97 -10.59
CA PHE A 220 7.02 8.49 -9.93
C PHE A 220 7.23 7.85 -8.55
N VAL A 221 6.20 7.86 -7.71
CA VAL A 221 6.30 7.36 -6.32
C VAL A 221 6.65 5.88 -6.29
N ASN A 222 6.05 5.11 -7.20
CA ASN A 222 6.24 3.68 -7.29
C ASN A 222 7.32 3.28 -8.31
N ASP A 223 8.05 4.25 -8.91
CA ASP A 223 9.16 3.91 -9.79
C ASP A 223 10.30 3.31 -8.98
N GLY A 224 10.66 2.07 -9.29
CA GLY A 224 11.76 1.37 -8.63
C GLY A 224 13.11 2.06 -8.76
N ALA A 225 13.33 2.86 -9.81
CA ALA A 225 14.51 3.70 -9.94
C ALA A 225 14.53 4.84 -8.92
N VAL A 226 13.36 5.36 -8.54
CA VAL A 226 13.20 6.41 -7.52
C VAL A 226 13.28 5.80 -6.12
N ILE A 227 12.56 4.72 -5.86
CA ILE A 227 12.51 4.06 -4.54
C ILE A 227 13.91 3.66 -4.08
N LYS A 228 14.69 2.99 -4.95
CA LYS A 228 16.01 2.46 -4.58
C LYS A 228 17.05 3.53 -4.25
N MET A 229 16.83 4.78 -4.68
CA MET A 229 17.78 5.88 -4.43
C MET A 229 17.79 6.32 -2.96
N ASN A 230 16.70 6.08 -2.22
CA ASN A 230 16.69 6.37 -0.79
C ASN A 230 17.43 5.27 -0.03
N ASN A 231 18.43 5.64 0.77
CA ASN A 231 19.12 4.69 1.65
C ASN A 231 18.20 4.26 2.79
N ASN A 232 18.43 3.06 3.32
CA ASN A 232 17.61 2.43 4.35
C ASN A 232 16.12 2.46 3.98
N MET A 233 15.79 2.16 2.72
CA MET A 233 14.41 2.09 2.27
C MET A 233 13.74 0.85 2.88
N ILE A 234 12.80 1.06 3.81
CA ILE A 234 12.05 -0.01 4.47
C ILE A 234 10.63 -0.04 3.89
N ALA A 235 10.35 -1.08 3.11
CA ALA A 235 9.04 -1.30 2.51
C ALA A 235 8.24 -2.29 3.33
N ILE A 236 7.09 -1.87 3.87
CA ILE A 236 6.29 -2.69 4.76
C ILE A 236 4.91 -2.88 4.15
N ASN A 237 4.58 -4.12 3.82
CA ASN A 237 3.35 -4.49 3.16
C ASN A 237 2.63 -5.62 3.90
N SER A 238 1.34 -5.79 3.63
CA SER A 238 0.53 -6.87 4.19
C SER A 238 0.22 -7.92 3.12
N ALA A 239 -0.36 -9.04 3.56
CA ALA A 239 -0.73 -10.14 2.70
C ALA A 239 -2.00 -10.85 3.23
N ILE A 240 -2.61 -11.63 2.36
CA ILE A 240 -3.74 -12.51 2.68
C ILE A 240 -3.20 -13.83 3.22
N GLU A 241 -2.25 -14.44 2.53
CA GLU A 241 -1.59 -15.68 2.92
C GLU A 241 -0.17 -15.79 2.34
N ILE A 242 0.68 -16.58 3.02
CA ILE A 242 2.06 -16.85 2.63
C ILE A 242 2.32 -18.36 2.70
N ASP A 243 2.83 -18.95 1.62
CA ASP A 243 3.17 -20.38 1.63
C ASP A 243 4.55 -20.66 2.25
N LEU A 244 4.82 -21.93 2.57
CA LEU A 244 6.08 -22.36 3.19
C LEU A 244 7.33 -22.15 2.33
N THR A 245 7.20 -21.78 1.05
CA THR A 245 8.32 -21.39 0.19
C THR A 245 8.59 -19.89 0.21
N GLY A 246 7.65 -19.11 0.75
CA GLY A 246 7.67 -17.65 0.79
C GLY A 246 6.97 -16.98 -0.39
N GLN A 247 6.10 -17.67 -1.13
CA GLN A 247 5.20 -16.98 -2.06
C GLN A 247 4.12 -16.25 -1.28
N VAL A 248 3.77 -15.04 -1.73
CA VAL A 248 2.84 -14.15 -1.05
C VAL A 248 1.64 -13.89 -1.94
N CYS A 249 0.46 -14.23 -1.45
CA CYS A 249 -0.81 -13.80 -2.01
C CYS A 249 -1.31 -12.58 -1.23
N ALA A 250 -1.62 -11.49 -1.92
CA ALA A 250 -2.07 -10.25 -1.30
C ALA A 250 -3.32 -9.62 -1.94
N ASP A 251 -3.76 -10.12 -3.10
CA ASP A 251 -4.86 -9.52 -3.86
C ASP A 251 -6.12 -10.41 -3.96
N SER A 252 -6.05 -11.68 -3.56
CA SER A 252 -7.10 -12.67 -3.78
C SER A 252 -7.20 -13.74 -2.69
N ILE A 253 -8.36 -14.40 -2.61
CA ILE A 253 -8.62 -15.56 -1.75
C ILE A 253 -9.01 -16.72 -2.69
N GLY A 254 -8.04 -17.59 -3.00
CA GLY A 254 -8.17 -18.51 -4.13
C GLY A 254 -8.47 -17.73 -5.41
N THR A 255 -9.52 -18.07 -6.14
CA THR A 255 -9.93 -17.37 -7.36
C THR A 255 -10.73 -16.07 -7.13
N LYS A 256 -11.08 -15.75 -5.87
CA LYS A 256 -11.90 -14.56 -5.56
C LYS A 256 -11.00 -13.33 -5.35
N ILE A 257 -11.06 -12.37 -6.25
CA ILE A 257 -10.31 -11.10 -6.13
C ILE A 257 -10.81 -10.30 -4.92
N TYR A 258 -9.90 -9.92 -4.03
CA TYR A 258 -10.19 -9.22 -2.78
C TYR A 258 -9.75 -7.74 -2.80
N SER A 259 -8.66 -7.45 -3.50
CA SER A 259 -8.09 -6.11 -3.72
C SER A 259 -7.37 -6.08 -5.08
N GLY A 260 -6.23 -5.40 -5.19
CA GLY A 260 -5.40 -5.44 -6.39
C GLY A 260 -3.91 -5.54 -6.08
N VAL A 261 -3.11 -5.85 -7.10
CA VAL A 261 -1.64 -5.97 -7.02
C VAL A 261 -1.00 -4.72 -6.40
N GLY A 262 -1.37 -3.56 -6.92
CA GLY A 262 -0.91 -2.28 -6.41
C GLY A 262 0.56 -2.00 -6.61
N GLY A 263 1.14 -1.24 -5.68
CA GLY A 263 2.58 -0.96 -5.60
C GLY A 263 3.38 -1.90 -4.74
N GLN A 264 2.78 -2.98 -4.21
CA GLN A 264 3.48 -3.87 -3.27
C GLN A 264 4.78 -4.37 -3.88
N LEU A 265 4.75 -4.93 -5.09
CA LEU A 265 5.95 -5.47 -5.72
C LEU A 265 6.95 -4.37 -6.13
N ASP A 266 6.47 -3.19 -6.51
CA ASP A 266 7.31 -2.03 -6.82
C ASP A 266 8.22 -1.70 -5.63
N PHE A 267 7.63 -1.58 -4.43
CA PHE A 267 8.35 -1.30 -3.20
C PHE A 267 9.16 -2.49 -2.68
N MET A 268 8.62 -3.70 -2.72
CA MET A 268 9.32 -4.90 -2.24
C MET A 268 10.59 -5.17 -3.05
N SER A 269 10.52 -5.10 -4.37
CA SER A 269 11.67 -5.37 -5.23
C SER A 269 12.72 -4.26 -5.22
N SER A 270 12.31 -3.02 -4.98
CA SER A 270 13.18 -1.84 -5.04
C SER A 270 13.85 -1.52 -3.71
N SER A 271 13.15 -1.71 -2.59
CA SER A 271 13.76 -1.64 -1.25
C SER A 271 14.85 -2.69 -1.06
N ALA A 272 14.68 -3.90 -1.62
CA ALA A 272 15.73 -4.93 -1.64
C ALA A 272 17.04 -4.48 -2.33
N LYS A 273 16.97 -3.47 -3.21
CA LYS A 273 18.09 -2.93 -3.96
C LYS A 273 18.62 -1.59 -3.40
N SER A 274 17.96 -1.05 -2.38
CA SER A 274 18.42 0.12 -1.64
C SER A 274 19.55 -0.26 -0.69
N GLU A 275 20.52 0.63 -0.50
CA GLU A 275 21.58 0.43 0.50
C GLU A 275 20.97 0.34 1.91
N GLY A 276 21.09 -0.83 2.55
CA GLY A 276 20.48 -1.08 3.87
C GLY A 276 18.95 -1.26 3.84
N GLY A 277 18.34 -1.31 2.66
CA GLY A 277 16.89 -1.45 2.51
C GLY A 277 16.37 -2.84 2.87
N LYS A 278 15.10 -2.90 3.29
CA LYS A 278 14.46 -4.13 3.76
C LYS A 278 13.01 -4.21 3.26
N PRO A 279 12.67 -5.23 2.45
CA PRO A 279 11.30 -5.57 2.13
C PRO A 279 10.70 -6.49 3.19
N ILE A 280 9.59 -6.07 3.79
CA ILE A 280 8.94 -6.70 4.93
C ILE A 280 7.48 -6.98 4.60
N ILE A 281 7.05 -8.24 4.76
CA ILE A 281 5.63 -8.58 4.83
C ILE A 281 5.23 -8.72 6.30
N ALA A 282 4.32 -7.87 6.77
CA ALA A 282 3.74 -7.93 8.11
C ALA A 282 2.31 -8.46 8.03
N ILE A 283 2.03 -9.57 8.72
CA ILE A 283 0.77 -10.29 8.61
C ILE A 283 0.39 -10.94 9.95
N PRO A 284 -0.87 -10.92 10.39
CA PRO A 284 -1.30 -11.73 11.52
C PRO A 284 -1.15 -13.20 11.16
N SER A 285 -0.76 -14.05 12.10
CA SER A 285 -0.56 -15.47 11.82
C SER A 285 -1.87 -16.22 11.51
N CYS A 286 -3.02 -15.66 11.93
CA CYS A 286 -4.35 -16.19 11.71
C CYS A 286 -5.36 -15.14 11.20
N THR A 287 -6.45 -15.59 10.59
CA THR A 287 -7.67 -14.79 10.39
C THR A 287 -8.42 -14.62 11.71
N ARG A 288 -9.41 -13.71 11.74
CA ARG A 288 -10.33 -13.56 12.89
C ARG A 288 -11.11 -14.84 13.21
N LYS A 289 -11.25 -15.77 12.25
CA LYS A 289 -11.88 -17.09 12.44
C LYS A 289 -10.90 -18.16 12.93
N GLY A 290 -9.62 -17.83 13.08
CA GLY A 290 -8.57 -18.73 13.56
C GLY A 290 -7.90 -19.58 12.46
N ASP A 291 -8.18 -19.31 11.18
CA ASP A 291 -7.54 -19.99 10.06
C ASP A 291 -6.11 -19.49 9.86
N SER A 292 -5.17 -20.38 9.57
CA SER A 292 -3.76 -20.01 9.39
C SER A 292 -3.56 -19.15 8.14
N LYS A 293 -2.82 -18.06 8.27
CA LYS A 293 -2.36 -17.25 7.11
C LYS A 293 -0.97 -17.66 6.63
N ILE A 294 -0.23 -18.45 7.42
CA ILE A 294 0.92 -19.22 6.94
C ILE A 294 0.41 -20.60 6.52
N VAL A 295 0.59 -20.98 5.26
CA VAL A 295 -0.03 -22.17 4.65
C VAL A 295 1.00 -23.09 4.02
N GLY A 296 0.73 -24.40 3.92
CA GLY A 296 1.61 -25.35 3.24
C GLY A 296 1.80 -25.02 1.76
N MET A 297 0.69 -24.69 1.10
CA MET A 297 0.59 -24.20 -0.27
C MET A 297 -0.48 -23.11 -0.32
N LEU A 298 -0.32 -22.15 -1.23
CA LEU A 298 -1.36 -21.15 -1.50
C LEU A 298 -2.66 -21.83 -1.97
N GLN A 299 -3.79 -21.17 -1.71
CA GLN A 299 -5.09 -21.65 -2.19
C GLN A 299 -5.11 -21.78 -3.71
N ASN A 300 -5.87 -22.76 -4.21
CA ASN A 300 -5.96 -22.98 -5.65
C ASN A 300 -6.52 -21.73 -6.35
N GLY A 301 -5.77 -21.23 -7.34
CA GLY A 301 -6.09 -20.01 -8.08
C GLY A 301 -5.68 -18.70 -7.41
N ALA A 302 -5.03 -18.73 -6.24
CA ALA A 302 -4.52 -17.53 -5.57
C ALA A 302 -3.47 -16.79 -6.43
N GLY A 303 -3.61 -15.46 -6.49
CA GLY A 303 -2.70 -14.57 -7.20
C GLY A 303 -1.41 -14.32 -6.42
N VAL A 304 -0.28 -14.79 -6.96
CA VAL A 304 1.04 -14.50 -6.39
C VAL A 304 1.42 -13.06 -6.74
N VAL A 305 1.31 -12.16 -5.75
CA VAL A 305 1.69 -10.74 -5.89
C VAL A 305 3.19 -10.56 -5.67
N THR A 306 3.72 -11.13 -4.58
CA THR A 306 5.16 -11.15 -4.31
C THR A 306 5.69 -12.57 -4.44
N THR A 307 6.59 -12.79 -5.39
CA THR A 307 7.17 -14.12 -5.62
C THR A 307 8.16 -14.50 -4.52
N ARG A 308 8.43 -15.80 -4.38
CA ARG A 308 9.40 -16.32 -3.40
C ARG A 308 10.80 -15.69 -3.54
N SER A 309 11.18 -15.19 -4.71
CA SER A 309 12.51 -14.60 -4.93
C SER A 309 12.61 -13.16 -4.41
N HIS A 310 11.49 -12.48 -4.19
CA HIS A 310 11.45 -11.07 -3.76
C HIS A 310 11.31 -10.91 -2.24
N ILE A 311 10.85 -11.93 -1.52
CA ILE A 311 10.61 -11.84 -0.08
C ILE A 311 11.91 -11.91 0.73
N HIS A 312 12.10 -10.97 1.66
CA HIS A 312 13.22 -11.02 2.62
C HIS A 312 12.74 -11.28 4.03
N TYR A 313 11.76 -10.53 4.54
CA TYR A 313 11.27 -10.67 5.91
C TYR A 313 9.76 -10.90 5.97
N VAL A 314 9.33 -11.77 6.89
CA VAL A 314 7.94 -11.96 7.29
C VAL A 314 7.83 -11.71 8.79
N CYS A 315 6.92 -10.84 9.21
CA CYS A 315 6.65 -10.54 10.60
C CYS A 315 5.23 -10.95 10.97
N THR A 316 5.09 -11.73 12.03
CA THR A 316 3.81 -12.03 12.69
C THR A 316 3.89 -11.66 14.16
N GLU A 317 2.79 -11.82 14.89
CA GLU A 317 2.76 -11.63 16.34
C GLU A 317 3.63 -12.64 17.12
N TYR A 318 4.21 -13.64 16.42
CA TYR A 318 5.10 -14.66 16.97
C TYR A 318 6.59 -14.45 16.62
N GLY A 319 6.93 -13.40 15.85
CA GLY A 319 8.32 -13.00 15.59
C GLY A 319 8.62 -12.70 14.12
N ILE A 320 9.92 -12.59 13.84
CA ILE A 320 10.46 -12.26 12.52
C ILE A 320 11.04 -13.52 11.87
N ALA A 321 10.63 -13.83 10.65
CA ALA A 321 11.21 -14.85 9.78
C ALA A 321 11.99 -14.18 8.64
N GLU A 322 13.31 -14.32 8.64
CA GLU A 322 14.17 -13.90 7.53
C GLU A 322 14.30 -15.04 6.52
N LEU A 323 14.05 -14.78 5.23
CA LEU A 323 13.99 -15.76 4.14
C LEU A 323 15.05 -15.54 3.05
N TYR A 324 15.69 -14.36 3.04
CA TYR A 324 16.75 -14.05 2.09
C TYR A 324 17.95 -14.99 2.31
N GLY A 325 18.52 -15.51 1.22
CA GLY A 325 19.62 -16.47 1.27
C GLY A 325 19.26 -17.88 1.76
N LYS A 326 17.99 -18.16 2.13
CA LYS A 326 17.56 -19.46 2.66
C LYS A 326 16.97 -20.36 1.57
N ASN A 327 17.30 -21.66 1.63
CA ASN A 327 16.69 -22.69 0.79
C ASN A 327 15.25 -23.05 1.25
N MET A 328 14.53 -23.85 0.45
CA MET A 328 13.11 -24.18 0.73
C MET A 328 12.87 -24.77 2.12
N ARG A 329 13.75 -25.68 2.59
CA ARG A 329 13.61 -26.30 3.92
C ARG A 329 13.86 -25.30 5.05
N GLN A 330 14.86 -24.45 4.88
CA GLN A 330 15.18 -23.39 5.84
C GLN A 330 14.04 -22.37 5.92
N ARG A 331 13.49 -21.95 4.78
CA ARG A 331 12.34 -21.02 4.71
C ARG A 331 11.11 -21.60 5.40
N ALA A 332 10.77 -22.86 5.11
CA ALA A 332 9.66 -23.53 5.76
C ALA A 332 9.83 -23.58 7.29
N ARG A 333 11.04 -23.86 7.81
CA ARG A 333 11.31 -23.82 9.26
C ARG A 333 11.11 -22.42 9.86
N GLU A 334 11.58 -21.38 9.18
CA GLU A 334 11.41 -19.99 9.64
C GLU A 334 9.95 -19.57 9.66
N LEU A 335 9.20 -19.87 8.60
CA LEU A 335 7.77 -19.55 8.51
C LEU A 335 6.94 -20.31 9.53
N ILE A 336 7.23 -21.59 9.76
CA ILE A 336 6.57 -22.39 10.81
C ILE A 336 6.86 -21.80 12.20
N ARG A 337 8.08 -21.32 12.45
CA ARG A 337 8.46 -20.71 13.74
C ARG A 337 7.62 -19.47 14.05
N VAL A 338 7.24 -18.69 13.05
CA VAL A 338 6.40 -17.49 13.20
C VAL A 338 4.91 -17.75 12.91
N ALA A 339 4.53 -18.98 12.59
CA ALA A 339 3.11 -19.36 12.49
C ALA A 339 2.48 -19.52 13.89
N HIS A 340 1.14 -19.43 13.94
CA HIS A 340 0.39 -19.67 15.17
C HIS A 340 0.69 -21.08 15.71
N PRO A 341 0.95 -21.26 17.03
CA PRO A 341 1.28 -22.56 17.63
C PRO A 341 0.32 -23.70 17.25
N LYS A 342 -0.99 -23.42 17.24
CA LYS A 342 -2.06 -24.35 16.82
C LYS A 342 -1.84 -24.99 15.43
N HIS A 343 -1.17 -24.29 14.50
CA HIS A 343 -1.04 -24.73 13.12
C HIS A 343 0.34 -25.34 12.80
N ARG A 344 1.30 -25.27 13.73
CA ARG A 344 2.70 -25.67 13.46
C ARG A 344 2.85 -27.15 13.13
N ASP A 345 2.18 -28.05 13.85
CA ASP A 345 2.30 -29.50 13.62
C ASP A 345 1.78 -29.91 12.24
N ARG A 346 0.66 -29.30 11.81
CA ARG A 346 0.13 -29.47 10.45
C ARG A 346 1.13 -28.96 9.41
N LEU A 347 1.65 -27.74 9.59
CA LEU A 347 2.60 -27.16 8.66
C LEU A 347 3.92 -27.96 8.60
N ILE A 348 4.40 -28.52 9.70
CA ILE A 348 5.56 -29.43 9.72
C ILE A 348 5.29 -30.67 8.88
N SER A 349 4.10 -31.25 9.03
CA SER A 349 3.70 -32.45 8.27
C SER A 349 3.60 -32.16 6.77
N GLU A 350 2.97 -31.05 6.40
CA GLU A 350 2.90 -30.56 5.01
C GLU A 350 4.30 -30.28 4.44
N ALA A 351 5.17 -29.66 5.22
CA ALA A 351 6.52 -29.36 4.78
C ALA A 351 7.37 -30.61 4.54
N LYS A 352 7.21 -31.65 5.39
CA LYS A 352 7.82 -32.97 5.18
C LYS A 352 7.33 -33.60 3.88
N GLN A 353 6.03 -33.53 3.62
CA GLN A 353 5.41 -34.08 2.42
C GLN A 353 5.87 -33.36 1.14
N PHE A 354 5.90 -32.04 1.14
CA PHE A 354 6.13 -31.24 -0.07
C PHE A 354 7.61 -30.95 -0.34
N TYR A 355 8.41 -30.78 0.70
CA TYR A 355 9.79 -30.27 0.59
C TYR A 355 10.85 -31.18 1.22
N GLY A 356 10.43 -32.34 1.77
CA GLY A 356 11.31 -33.32 2.40
C GLY A 356 12.05 -32.75 3.60
N LEU A 357 11.32 -32.05 4.48
CA LEU A 357 11.84 -31.31 5.62
C LEU A 357 12.44 -32.17 6.74
#